data_AF-A0A7X0PJU6-F1
#
_entry.id   AF-A0A7X0PJU6-F1
#
_cell.length_a   1.000
_cell.length_b   1.000
_cell.length_c   1.000
_cell.angle_alpha   90.00
_cell.angle_beta   90.00
_cell.angle_gamma   90.00
#
_symmetry.space_group_name_H-M   'P 1'
#
loop_
_entity.id
_entity.type
_entity.pdbx_description
1 polymer ?
#
loop_
_entity_poly.entity_id
_entity_poly.type
_entity_poly.pdbx_seq_one_letter_code
_entity_poly.pdbx_strand_id
1 'polypeptide(L)'
;MKLLVPGVDRSLQASPGPLSDLEHALQGEHAAQAREQSLAALDAMEARLRSAAAAGLPPADYAVLRALQDACQAARETLTMPVRRL
;
A
#
# COMPACT_ATOMS: atom_id res chain seq x y z
N MET A 1 33.62 -3.92 33.16
CA MET A 1 32.88 -2.65 33.04
C MET A 1 31.49 -2.96 32.52
N LYS A 2 30.50 -3.09 33.40
CA LYS A 2 29.10 -3.31 33.02
C LYS A 2 28.45 -1.94 32.81
N LEU A 3 28.16 -1.58 31.56
CA LEU A 3 27.37 -0.40 31.25
C LEU A 3 25.89 -0.72 31.54
N LEU A 4 25.42 -0.28 32.70
CA LEU A 4 24.00 -0.17 33.00
C LEU A 4 23.47 1.04 32.23
N VAL A 5 22.77 0.82 31.11
CA VAL A 5 21.99 1.88 30.47
C VAL A 5 20.76 2.11 31.35
N PRO A 6 20.61 3.28 32.00
CA PRO A 6 19.45 3.55 32.83
C PRO A 6 18.24 3.73 31.92
N GLY A 7 17.19 2.95 32.17
CA GLY A 7 15.81 3.31 31.84
C GLY A 7 15.57 3.85 30.44
N VAL A 8 15.82 3.05 29.40
CA VAL A 8 14.93 3.17 28.24
C VAL A 8 13.63 2.53 28.68
N ASP A 9 12.80 3.32 29.36
CA ASP A 9 11.40 3.05 29.48
C ASP A 9 10.90 2.83 28.05
N ARG A 10 10.81 1.56 27.63
CA ARG A 10 9.93 1.10 26.55
C ARG A 10 8.49 1.25 27.06
N SER A 11 8.16 2.44 27.57
CA SER A 11 6.81 2.93 27.71
C SER A 11 6.25 2.91 26.32
N LEU A 12 5.64 1.76 26.00
CA LEU A 12 4.58 1.57 25.02
C LEU A 12 4.62 2.70 24.00
N GLN A 13 5.50 2.58 22.99
CA GLN A 13 5.28 3.34 21.77
C GLN A 13 3.90 2.91 21.31
N ALA A 14 2.90 3.72 21.66
CA ALA A 14 1.54 3.54 21.23
C ALA A 14 1.65 3.57 19.73
N SER A 15 1.61 2.38 19.10
CA SER A 15 1.52 2.29 17.66
C SER A 15 0.31 3.16 17.32
N PRO A 16 0.48 4.26 16.58
CA PRO A 16 -0.66 5.08 16.22
C PRO A 16 -1.67 4.11 15.61
N GLY A 17 -2.91 4.19 16.10
CA GLY A 17 -3.98 3.38 15.56
C GLY A 17 -4.05 3.55 14.04
N PRO A 18 -4.73 2.63 13.32
CA PRO A 18 -4.84 2.73 11.88
C PRO A 18 -5.33 4.13 11.47
N LEU A 19 -4.65 4.74 10.50
CA LEU A 19 -4.92 6.11 10.05
C LEU A 19 -6.06 6.14 9.03
N SER A 20 -6.47 4.97 8.54
CA SER A 20 -7.54 4.78 7.58
C SER A 20 -8.31 3.48 7.82
N ASP A 21 -9.53 3.41 7.29
CA ASP A 21 -10.35 2.19 7.31
C ASP A 21 -9.66 1.02 6.62
N LEU A 22 -8.90 1.30 5.56
CA LEU A 22 -8.11 0.28 4.86
C LEU A 22 -7.01 -0.27 5.76
N GLU A 23 -6.22 0.58 6.43
CA GLU A 23 -5.20 0.11 7.37
C GLU A 23 -5.82 -0.66 8.54
N HIS A 24 -7.00 -0.24 9.01
CA HIS A 24 -7.73 -0.97 10.05
C HIS A 24 -8.10 -2.38 9.56
N ALA A 25 -8.69 -2.49 8.36
CA ALA A 25 -9.05 -3.77 7.75
C ALA A 25 -7.82 -4.66 7.52
N LEU A 26 -6.67 -4.09 7.15
CA LEU A 26 -5.41 -4.80 6.90
C LEU A 26 -4.68 -5.28 8.16
N GLN A 27 -5.10 -4.83 9.33
CA GLN A 27 -4.57 -5.24 10.64
C GLN A 27 -5.48 -6.23 11.40
N GLY A 28 -6.74 -6.37 10.98
CA GLY A 28 -7.74 -7.21 11.63
C GLY A 28 -7.74 -8.68 11.20
N GLU A 29 -8.70 -9.45 11.70
CA GLU A 29 -8.86 -10.90 11.41
C GLU A 29 -9.09 -11.19 9.92
N HIS A 30 -9.66 -10.23 9.19
CA HIS A 30 -9.94 -10.32 7.75
C HIS A 30 -8.85 -9.67 6.88
N ALA A 31 -7.64 -9.43 7.41
CA ALA A 31 -6.57 -8.74 6.69
C ALA A 31 -6.20 -9.38 5.34
N ALA A 32 -6.22 -10.72 5.25
CA ALA A 32 -5.94 -11.42 4.00
C ALA A 32 -7.01 -11.11 2.93
N GLN A 33 -8.28 -11.15 3.31
CA GLN A 33 -9.39 -10.82 2.42
C GLN A 33 -9.38 -9.35 2.01
N ALA A 34 -9.11 -8.43 2.94
CA ALA A 34 -8.99 -7.00 2.64
C ALA A 34 -7.85 -6.71 1.66
N ARG A 35 -6.69 -7.40 1.79
CA ARG A 35 -5.59 -7.34 0.82
C ARG A 35 -6.05 -7.82 -0.55
N GLU A 36 -6.68 -8.98 -0.60
CA GLU A 36 -7.11 -9.60 -1.87
C GLU A 36 -8.15 -8.72 -2.60
N GLN A 37 -9.11 -8.14 -1.88
CA GLN A 37 -10.06 -7.18 -2.44
C GLN A 37 -9.38 -5.93 -2.98
N SER A 38 -8.40 -5.39 -2.24
CA SER A 38 -7.65 -4.21 -2.66
C SER A 38 -6.81 -4.48 -3.90
N LEU A 39 -6.18 -5.66 -3.98
CA LEU A 39 -5.42 -6.11 -5.15
C LEU A 39 -6.32 -6.31 -6.37
N ALA A 40 -7.49 -6.94 -6.19
CA ALA A 40 -8.48 -7.10 -7.26
C ALA A 40 -8.97 -5.74 -7.80
N ALA A 41 -9.14 -4.75 -6.92
CA ALA A 41 -9.50 -3.39 -7.33
C ALA A 41 -8.39 -2.73 -8.16
N LEU A 42 -7.11 -2.90 -7.78
CA LEU A 42 -5.96 -2.44 -8.56
C LEU A 42 -5.88 -3.12 -9.93
N ASP A 43 -6.09 -4.44 -9.99
CA ASP A 43 -6.11 -5.20 -11.25
C ASP A 43 -7.20 -4.67 -12.20
N ALA A 44 -8.39 -4.39 -11.69
CA ALA A 44 -9.48 -3.81 -12.47
C ALA A 44 -9.13 -2.41 -12.99
N MET A 45 -8.43 -1.60 -12.19
CA MET A 45 -7.99 -0.27 -12.58
C MET A 45 -6.93 -0.34 -13.70
N GLU A 46 -5.92 -1.19 -13.55
CA GLU A 46 -4.89 -1.42 -14.56
C GLU A 46 -5.47 -1.97 -15.87
N ALA A 47 -6.44 -2.88 -15.81
CA ALA A 47 -7.13 -3.39 -16.99
C ALA A 47 -7.84 -2.27 -17.77
N ARG A 48 -8.49 -1.34 -17.05
CA ARG A 48 -9.11 -0.16 -17.67
C ARG A 48 -8.08 0.77 -18.30
N LEU A 49 -6.96 1.03 -17.62
CA LEU A 49 -5.86 1.84 -18.16
C LEU A 49 -5.27 1.22 -19.43
N ARG A 50 -5.07 -0.11 -19.43
CA ARG A 50 -4.57 -0.85 -20.59
C ARG A 50 -5.55 -0.80 -21.76
N SER A 51 -6.85 -0.92 -21.48
CA SER A 51 -7.92 -0.78 -22.48
C SER A 51 -7.93 0.63 -23.09
N ALA A 52 -7.83 1.67 -22.26
CA ALA A 52 -7.74 3.06 -22.73
C ALA A 52 -6.49 3.29 -23.60
N ALA A 53 -5.35 2.71 -23.22
CA ALA A 53 -4.14 2.77 -24.02
C ALA A 53 -4.29 2.07 -25.38
N ALA A 54 -4.94 0.91 -25.41
CA ALA A 54 -5.19 0.14 -26.63
C ALA A 54 -6.18 0.84 -27.58
N ALA A 55 -7.12 1.63 -27.04
CA ALA A 55 -8.05 2.44 -27.83
C ALA A 55 -7.37 3.64 -28.52
N GLY A 56 -6.12 3.95 -28.16
CA GLY A 56 -5.38 5.10 -28.64
C GLY A 56 -5.57 6.32 -27.73
N LEU A 57 -4.46 6.94 -27.36
CA LEU A 57 -4.43 8.13 -26.52
C LEU A 57 -3.72 9.28 -27.25
N PRO A 58 -4.16 10.53 -27.04
CA PRO A 58 -3.42 11.71 -27.46
C PRO A 58 -2.00 11.70 -26.88
N PRO A 59 -0.99 12.22 -27.62
CA PRO A 59 0.38 12.25 -27.13
C PRO A 59 0.58 12.95 -25.78
N ALA A 60 -0.23 13.98 -25.50
CA ALA A 60 -0.21 14.72 -24.25
C ALA A 60 -0.60 13.85 -23.02
N ASP A 61 -1.38 12.79 -23.24
CA ASP A 61 -1.93 11.97 -22.16
C ASP A 61 -1.03 10.77 -21.80
N TYR A 62 0.03 10.49 -22.59
CA TYR A 62 0.95 9.40 -22.28
C TYR A 62 1.64 9.57 -20.93
N ALA A 63 2.03 10.79 -20.58
CA ALA A 63 2.67 11.06 -19.29
C ALA A 63 1.73 10.74 -18.12
N VAL A 64 0.44 11.07 -18.28
CA VAL A 64 -0.60 10.79 -17.28
C VAL A 64 -0.84 9.29 -17.18
N LEU A 65 -1.01 8.59 -18.31
CA LEU A 65 -1.16 7.14 -18.31
C LEU A 65 0.02 6.45 -17.61
N ARG A 66 1.24 6.90 -17.90
CA ARG A 66 2.44 6.32 -17.29
C ARG A 66 2.47 6.53 -15.78
N ALA A 67 2.18 7.75 -15.32
CA ALA A 67 2.10 8.05 -13.89
C ALA A 67 1.05 7.20 -13.17
N LEU A 68 -0.10 6.94 -13.81
CA LEU A 68 -1.15 6.07 -13.27
C LEU A 68 -0.69 4.61 -13.18
N GLN A 69 0.04 4.10 -14.18
CA GLN A 69 0.60 2.75 -14.13
C GLN A 69 1.64 2.61 -13.02
N ASP A 70 2.53 3.59 -12.88
CA ASP A 70 3.55 3.60 -11.82
C ASP A 70 2.89 3.69 -10.43
N ALA A 71 1.81 4.46 -10.28
CA ALA A 71 1.03 4.54 -9.04
C ALA A 71 0.33 3.21 -8.69
N CYS A 72 -0.28 2.53 -9.66
CA CYS A 72 -0.86 1.20 -9.44
C CYS A 72 0.19 0.18 -8.98
N GLN A 73 1.38 0.20 -9.61
CA GLN A 73 2.49 -0.67 -9.24
C GLN A 73 2.96 -0.38 -7.81
N ALA A 74 3.17 0.89 -7.45
CA ALA A 74 3.57 1.29 -6.11
C ALA A 74 2.54 0.90 -5.04
N ALA A 75 1.25 1.02 -5.34
CA ALA A 75 0.17 0.59 -4.45
C ALA A 75 0.20 -0.93 -4.22
N ARG A 76 0.41 -1.71 -5.28
CA ARG A 76 0.54 -3.18 -5.19
C ARG A 76 1.74 -3.58 -4.32
N GLU A 77 2.88 -2.95 -4.54
CA GLU A 77 4.07 -3.16 -3.72
C GLU A 77 3.79 -2.85 -2.25
N THR A 78 3.14 -1.72 -1.97
CA THR A 78 2.74 -1.33 -0.60
C THR A 78 1.83 -2.37 0.06
N LEU A 79 0.89 -2.96 -0.67
CA LEU A 79 -0.04 -3.97 -0.14
C LEU A 79 0.59 -5.35 0.05
N THR A 80 1.62 -5.68 -0.74
CA THR A 80 2.28 -7.00 -0.74
C THR A 80 3.56 -7.03 0.08
N MET A 81 4.17 -5.89 0.35
CA MET A 81 5.33 -5.80 1.21
C MET A 81 5.00 -6.35 2.61
N PRO A 82 5.83 -7.26 3.15
CA PRO A 82 5.65 -7.74 4.51
C PRO A 82 5.84 -6.56 5.46
N VAL A 83 4.80 -6.24 6.23
CA VAL A 83 4.87 -5.20 7.26
C VAL A 83 5.89 -5.65 8.29
N ARG A 84 7.13 -5.15 8.20
CA ARG A 84 8.13 -5.29 9.25
C ARG A 84 7.66 -4.41 10.41
N ARG A 85 7.02 -5.03 11.39
CA ARG A 85 6.81 -4.39 12.69
C ARG A 85 8.20 -4.24 13.33
N LEU A 86 8.69 -3.00 13.43
CA LEU A 86 9.95 -2.64 14.09
C LEU A 86 9.84 -2.80 15.61
#